data_AF-A0A7W1L5U8-F1
#
_entry.id   AF-A0A7W1L5U8-F1
#
_cell.length_a   1.000
_cell.length_b   1.000
_cell.length_c   1.000
_cell.angle_alpha   90.00
_cell.angle_beta   90.00
_cell.angle_gamma   90.00
#
_symmetry.space_group_name_H-M   'P 1'
#
loop_
_entity.id
_entity.type
_entity.pdbx_description
1 polymer ?
#
loop_
_entity_poly.entity_id
_entity_poly.type
_entity_poly.pdbx_seq_one_letter_code
_entity_poly.pdbx_strand_id
1 'polypeptide(L)' 'DRVPNLGPRAAYLSQVIRDKLIDHKRYIRQYGEDMPEIRNWKWGANETGKRAERK' A
#
# COMPACT_ATOMS: atom_id res chain seq x y z
N ASP A 1 -3.99 23.50 4.15
CA ASP A 1 -3.78 22.19 3.53
C ASP A 1 -3.99 21.05 4.53
N ARG A 2 -5.19 20.95 5.10
CA ARG A 2 -5.62 19.85 5.97
C ARG A 2 -7.07 19.57 5.65
N VAL A 3 -7.42 18.31 5.43
CA VAL A 3 -8.80 17.90 5.19
C VAL A 3 -9.53 17.93 6.55
N PRO A 4 -10.52 18.82 6.77
CA PRO A 4 -11.05 19.12 8.11
C PRO A 4 -11.64 17.92 8.86
N ASN A 5 -12.13 16.92 8.13
CA ASN A 5 -12.80 15.74 8.69
C ASN A 5 -11.86 14.54 8.91
N LEU A 6 -10.59 14.65 8.56
CA LEU A 6 -9.58 13.62 8.81
C LEU A 6 -8.98 13.83 10.22
N GLY A 7 -9.79 13.53 11.24
CA GLY A 7 -9.39 13.61 12.65
C GLY A 7 -8.33 12.55 13.06
N PRO A 8 -8.41 11.95 14.26
CA PRO A 8 -7.40 11.03 14.81
C PRO A 8 -7.00 9.85 13.90
N ARG A 9 -7.91 9.38 13.03
CA ARG A 9 -7.62 8.32 12.04
C ARG A 9 -6.55 8.72 11.03
N ALA A 10 -6.44 10.00 10.72
CA ALA A 10 -5.41 10.54 9.83
C ALA A 10 -4.02 10.47 10.46
N ALA A 11 -3.92 10.64 11.78
CA ALA A 11 -2.65 10.57 12.50
C ALA A 11 -2.09 9.14 12.47
N TYR A 12 -2.95 8.14 12.72
CA TYR A 12 -2.57 6.73 12.62
C TYR A 12 -2.12 6.37 11.20
N LEU A 13 -2.91 6.73 10.18
CA LEU A 13 -2.55 6.47 8.79
C LEU A 13 -1.23 7.15 8.41
N SER A 14 -1.01 8.38 8.87
CA SER A 14 0.24 9.11 8.63
C SER A 14 1.44 8.40 9.23
N GLN A 15 1.29 7.80 10.43
CA GLN A 15 2.34 7.02 11.07
C GLN A 15 2.66 5.76 10.25
N VAL A 16 1.64 5.00 9.87
CA VAL A 16 1.79 3.79 9.03
C VAL A 16 2.49 4.10 7.71
N ILE A 17 2.14 5.22 7.05
CA ILE A 17 2.79 5.63 5.80
C ILE A 17 4.27 5.95 6.02
N ARG A 18 4.63 6.68 7.09
CA ARG A 18 6.03 7.00 7.40
C ARG A 18 6.85 5.73 7.65
N ASP A 19 6.29 4.80 8.42
CA ASP A 19 6.96 3.53 8.72
C ASP A 19 7.18 2.71 7.45
N LYS A 20 6.16 2.62 6.56
CA LYS A 20 6.32 1.97 5.26
C LYS A 20 7.34 2.64 4.35
N LEU A 21 7.47 3.97 4.37
CA LEU A 21 8.51 4.67 3.62
C LEU A 21 9.93 4.35 4.14
N ILE A 22 10.09 4.17 5.45
CA ILE A 22 11.36 3.76 6.05
C ILE A 22 11.70 2.33 5.63
N ASP A 23 10.74 1.41 5.73
CA ASP A 23 10.91 0.01 5.34
C ASP A 23 11.27 -0.11 3.86
N HIS A 24 10.60 0.66 3.00
CA HIS A 24 10.90 0.68 1.58
C HIS A 24 12.35 1.10 1.27
N LYS A 25 12.83 2.17 1.93
CA LYS A 25 14.22 2.61 1.80
C LYS A 25 15.22 1.55 2.28
N ARG A 26 14.89 0.82 3.35
CA ARG A 26 15.72 -0.29 3.85
C ARG A 26 15.72 -1.45 2.86
N TYR A 27 14.55 -1.80 2.33
CA TYR A 27 14.37 -2.88 1.38
C TYR A 27 15.17 -2.64 0.09
N ILE A 28 15.09 -1.43 -0.50
CA ILE A 28 15.89 -1.06 -1.67
C ILE A 28 17.39 -1.21 -1.38
N ARG A 29 17.86 -0.74 -0.22
CA ARG A 29 19.29 -0.86 0.14
C ARG A 29 19.75 -2.30 0.29
N GLN A 30 18.87 -3.18 0.77
CA GLN A 30 19.20 -4.58 1.02
C GLN A 30 19.11 -5.45 -0.24
N TYR A 31 18.07 -5.25 -1.06
CA TYR A 31 17.73 -6.15 -2.15
C TYR A 31 17.91 -5.53 -3.55
N GLY A 32 18.09 -4.20 -3.63
CA GLY A 32 18.30 -3.49 -4.89
C GLY A 32 17.04 -3.30 -5.74
N GLU A 33 15.86 -3.60 -5.19
CA GLU A 33 14.58 -3.54 -5.88
C GLU A 33 13.48 -2.98 -4.97
N ASP A 34 12.34 -2.58 -5.56
CA ASP A 34 11.18 -2.10 -4.81
C ASP A 34 10.47 -3.24 -4.06
N MET A 35 9.76 -2.89 -2.99
CA MET A 35 8.99 -3.84 -2.19
C MET A 35 7.92 -4.57 -3.05
N PRO A 36 7.60 -5.84 -2.74
CA PRO A 36 6.58 -6.58 -3.48
C PRO A 36 5.22 -5.89 -3.51
N GLU A 37 4.82 -5.20 -2.44
CA GLU A 37 3.54 -4.47 -2.38
C GLU A 37 3.46 -3.32 -3.39
N ILE A 38 4.61 -2.78 -3.81
CA ILE A 38 4.70 -1.73 -4.84
C ILE A 38 4.78 -2.38 -6.23
N ARG A 39 5.70 -3.34 -6.44
CA ARG A 39 5.90 -3.97 -7.76
C ARG A 39 4.71 -4.77 -8.25
N ASN A 40 4.00 -5.42 -7.32
CA ASN A 40 2.84 -6.25 -7.64
C ASN A 40 1.53 -5.47 -7.52
N TRP A 41 1.59 -4.15 -7.31
CA TRP A 41 0.38 -3.34 -7.25
C TRP A 41 -0.33 -3.34 -8.60
N LYS A 42 -1.65 -3.56 -8.55
CA LYS A 42 -2.52 -3.54 -9.73
C LYS A 42 -3.76 -2.73 -9.41
N TRP A 43 -4.17 -1.90 -10.37
CA TRP A 43 -5.46 -1.25 -10.31
C TRP A 43 -6.59 -2.28 -10.40
N GLY A 44 -7.65 -2.10 -9.61
CA GLY A 44 -8.87 -2.89 -9.75
C GLY A 44 -8.74 -4.37 -9.37
N ALA A 45 -7.94 -4.72 -8.36
CA ALA A 45 -7.84 -6.09 -7.81
C ALA A 45 -9.19 -6.56 -7.18
N ASN A 46 -10.17 -6.84 -8.03
CA ASN A 46 -11.50 -7.37 -7.73
C ASN A 46 -11.77 -8.66 -8.52
N GLU A 47 -10.72 -9.42 -8.87
CA GLU A 47 -10.85 -10.61 -9.73
C GLU A 47 -10.53 -11.94 -9.05
N THR A 48 -10.28 -11.98 -7.74
CA THR A 48 -10.04 -13.25 -7.03
C THR A 48 -11.32 -14.03 -6.66
N GLY A 49 -12.50 -13.65 -7.17
CA GLY A 49 -13.74 -14.33 -6.78
C GLY A 49 -14.83 -14.57 -7.84
N LYS A 50 -14.68 -14.14 -9.11
CA LYS A 50 -15.82 -14.20 -10.06
C LYS A 50 -15.53 -14.70 -11.49
N ARG A 51 -14.32 -15.16 -11.80
CA ARG A 51 -14.00 -15.68 -13.15
C ARG A 51 -14.02 -17.22 -13.26
N ALA A 52 -14.14 -17.94 -12.15
CA ALA A 52 -14.12 -19.41 -12.13
C ALA A 52 -15.52 -20.07 -12.30
N GLU A 53 -16.60 -19.30 -12.38
CA GLU A 53 -17.97 -19.85 -12.30
C GLU A 53 -18.90 -19.29 -13.38
N ARG A 54 -18.40 -19.23 -14.61
CA ARG A 54 -19.26 -19.22 -15.80
C ARG A 54 -19.11 -20.54 -16.52
N LYS A 55 -19.89 -21.53 -16.09
CA LYS A 55 -20.34 -22.64 -16.94
C LYS A 55 -21.73 -22.30 -17.46
#